data_AF-K2FAD8-F1
#
_entry.id   AF-K2FAD8-F1
#
_cell.length_a   1.000
_cell.length_b   1.000
_cell.length_c   1.000
_cell.angle_alpha   90.00
_cell.angle_beta   90.00
_cell.angle_gamma   90.00
#
_symmetry.space_group_name_H-M   'P 1'
#
loop_
_entity.id
_entity.type
_entity.pdbx_description
1 polymer ?
#
loop_
_entity_poly.entity_id
_entity_poly.type
_entity_poly.pdbx_seq_one_letter_code
_entity_poly.pdbx_strand_id
1 'polypeptide(L)'
;MLEKITVNQKEAAEKIADTGEYQEKNKLQQNFIENEIGDFSSENAREHVEEIKRIFSEHFSSLGYLEHPSVAISSGIDPTVRFIGSHISVFKPYILEKSVPNPGYFMSQDCIRARNLKHLLDDNFLPKWGSYFPSLGTISPPDHLHKVCEEVFALFADKLKIKDDDIRILINSSDTDLLDAIPERFNRNHLEIDTHEEKYYRHKFGIDGVWGRNFNIAIRDKGTDKFSDVANIIMIETEDEKLGIEFALGATTTLKQLYVLDHVADCHPVPTISTLEHELKYKFEDAVIVSTMLTKEGLQPLSTNNRGRILRSYMRSLSYFRAKAGMSIEELQIALLKFEDQQFPDTEKMSAKEIINYVIYYEKELTDKKYTTYEDKTILEAIGNMNK
;
A
#
# COMPACT_ATOMS: atom_id res chain seq x y z
N MET A 1 21.74 44.14 -12.33
CA MET A 1 21.91 42.77 -12.89
C MET A 1 21.08 41.75 -12.12
N LEU A 2 21.00 41.85 -10.79
CA LEU A 2 20.14 40.99 -9.96
C LEU A 2 18.63 41.23 -10.14
N GLU A 3 18.18 42.45 -10.44
CA GLU A 3 16.75 42.72 -10.72
C GLU A 3 16.26 42.17 -12.08
N LYS A 4 17.16 41.94 -13.05
CA LYS A 4 16.78 41.36 -14.36
C LYS A 4 16.65 39.83 -14.31
N ILE A 5 17.17 39.19 -13.27
CA ILE A 5 17.08 37.73 -13.08
C ILE A 5 15.75 37.38 -12.39
N THR A 6 15.27 38.23 -11.48
CA THR A 6 13.99 38.03 -10.77
C THR A 6 12.77 38.22 -11.66
N VAL A 7 12.84 39.12 -12.66
CA VAL A 7 11.75 39.32 -13.63
C VAL A 7 11.65 38.14 -14.61
N ASN A 8 12.78 37.58 -15.05
CA ASN A 8 12.80 36.41 -15.95
C ASN A 8 12.34 35.10 -15.29
N GLN A 9 12.56 34.93 -13.97
CA GLN A 9 12.03 33.76 -13.24
C GLN A 9 10.53 33.87 -12.97
N LYS A 10 10.00 35.08 -12.82
CA LYS A 10 8.55 35.32 -12.67
C LYS A 10 7.80 35.12 -13.99
N GLU A 11 8.36 35.57 -15.12
CA GLU A 11 7.81 35.32 -16.46
C GLU A 11 7.94 33.86 -16.91
N ALA A 12 8.93 33.11 -16.42
CA ALA A 12 9.05 31.67 -16.66
C ALA A 12 8.05 30.85 -15.80
N ALA A 13 7.79 31.26 -14.55
CA ALA A 13 6.77 30.65 -13.71
C ALA A 13 5.35 30.93 -14.23
N GLU A 14 5.10 32.12 -14.79
CA GLU A 14 3.82 32.45 -15.43
C GLU A 14 3.63 31.74 -16.79
N LYS A 15 4.70 31.39 -17.51
CA LYS A 15 4.63 30.58 -18.75
C LYS A 15 4.45 29.08 -18.53
N ILE A 16 4.90 28.54 -17.40
CA ILE A 16 4.67 27.12 -17.05
C ILE A 16 3.21 26.92 -16.58
N ALA A 17 2.60 27.96 -16.02
CA ALA A 17 1.18 27.98 -15.66
C ALA A 17 0.22 28.12 -16.88
N ASP A 18 0.74 28.35 -18.09
CA ASP A 18 -0.03 28.57 -19.33
C ASP A 18 0.02 27.37 -20.30
N THR A 19 0.27 26.17 -19.78
CA THR A 19 -0.05 24.93 -20.51
C THR A 19 -1.48 24.54 -20.18
N GLY A 20 -2.40 24.89 -21.09
CA GLY A 20 -3.84 24.63 -20.95
C GLY A 20 -4.20 23.19 -20.58
N GLU A 21 -3.34 22.21 -20.84
CA GLU A 21 -3.52 20.79 -20.49
C GLU A 21 -3.54 20.52 -18.97
N TYR A 22 -2.76 21.24 -18.15
CA TYR A 22 -2.69 20.99 -16.70
C TYR A 22 -3.86 21.66 -15.94
N GLN A 23 -4.33 22.81 -16.43
CA GLN A 23 -5.50 23.49 -15.88
C GLN A 23 -6.81 22.89 -16.40
N GLU A 24 -6.88 22.36 -17.64
CA GLU A 24 -8.06 21.62 -18.11
C GLU A 24 -8.21 20.28 -17.38
N LYS A 25 -7.13 19.53 -17.10
CA LYS A 25 -7.22 18.31 -16.27
C LYS A 25 -7.74 18.61 -14.87
N ASN A 26 -7.27 19.68 -14.23
CA ASN A 26 -7.75 20.08 -12.90
C ASN A 26 -9.19 20.65 -12.93
N LYS A 27 -9.60 21.38 -13.97
CA LYS A 27 -10.98 21.88 -14.12
C LYS A 27 -11.98 20.80 -14.51
N LEU A 28 -11.56 19.79 -15.27
CA LEU A 28 -12.36 18.59 -15.57
C LEU A 28 -12.41 17.63 -14.36
N GLN A 29 -11.37 17.60 -13.51
CA GLN A 29 -11.37 16.90 -12.23
C GLN A 29 -12.28 17.57 -11.18
N GLN A 30 -12.34 18.91 -11.15
CA GLN A 30 -13.15 19.66 -10.16
C GLN A 30 -14.66 19.71 -10.44
N ASN A 31 -15.11 19.52 -11.69
CA ASN A 31 -16.53 19.70 -12.03
C ASN A 31 -17.38 18.41 -12.00
N PHE A 32 -16.90 17.32 -11.40
CA PHE A 32 -17.69 16.09 -11.26
C PHE A 32 -17.34 15.31 -9.97
N ILE A 33 -17.61 15.88 -8.79
CA ILE A 33 -17.89 15.15 -7.53
C ILE A 33 -18.86 15.97 -6.67
N GLU A 34 -20.16 15.68 -6.80
CA GLU A 34 -21.06 15.71 -5.65
C GLU A 34 -21.32 14.24 -5.31
N ASN A 35 -20.60 13.70 -4.32
CA ASN A 35 -20.97 12.50 -3.57
C ASN A 35 -20.05 12.40 -2.36
N GLU A 36 -20.53 12.89 -1.22
CA GLU A 36 -20.26 12.63 0.22
C GLU A 36 -18.84 12.30 0.76
N ILE A 37 -17.83 12.02 -0.06
CA ILE A 37 -16.44 11.81 0.37
C ILE A 37 -15.62 12.97 -0.20
N GLY A 38 -15.13 13.84 0.69
CA GLY A 38 -14.50 15.11 0.31
C GLY A 38 -13.28 14.98 -0.60
N ASP A 39 -12.79 16.11 -1.12
CA ASP A 39 -11.61 16.14 -1.99
C ASP A 39 -10.40 15.43 -1.34
N PHE A 40 -9.67 14.63 -2.11
CA PHE A 40 -8.44 13.99 -1.65
C PHE A 40 -7.26 14.94 -1.80
N SER A 41 -6.48 15.07 -0.73
CA SER A 41 -5.28 15.89 -0.66
C SER A 41 -4.23 15.19 0.19
N SER A 42 -2.97 15.63 0.09
CA SER A 42 -1.91 15.09 0.94
C SER A 42 -2.17 15.34 2.42
N GLU A 43 -2.85 16.44 2.75
CA GLU A 43 -3.15 16.85 4.12
C GLU A 43 -4.20 15.96 4.79
N ASN A 44 -5.16 15.43 4.03
CA ASN A 44 -6.24 14.56 4.54
C ASN A 44 -6.12 13.09 4.10
N ALA A 45 -5.03 12.71 3.44
CA ALA A 45 -4.82 11.33 2.95
C ALA A 45 -5.01 10.27 4.04
N ARG A 46 -4.52 10.53 5.27
CA ARG A 46 -4.72 9.63 6.41
C ARG A 46 -6.19 9.48 6.79
N GLU A 47 -6.95 10.58 6.78
CA GLU A 47 -8.37 10.55 7.13
C GLU A 47 -9.13 9.66 6.15
N HIS A 48 -8.81 9.72 4.86
CA HIS A 48 -9.38 8.82 3.84
C HIS A 48 -9.01 7.35 4.05
N VAL A 49 -7.78 7.06 4.48
CA VAL A 49 -7.35 5.69 4.84
C VAL A 49 -8.09 5.17 6.08
N GLU A 50 -8.26 5.99 7.11
CA GLU A 50 -9.02 5.61 8.29
C GLU A 50 -10.53 5.51 8.01
N GLU A 51 -11.05 6.32 7.09
CA GLU A 51 -12.45 6.28 6.69
C GLU A 51 -12.79 4.98 5.94
N ILE A 52 -11.95 4.54 4.99
CA ILE A 52 -12.21 3.26 4.32
C ILE A 52 -12.10 2.06 5.28
N LYS A 53 -11.18 2.12 6.26
CA LYS A 53 -11.10 1.13 7.35
C LYS A 53 -12.38 1.12 8.16
N ARG A 54 -12.89 2.31 8.55
CA ARG A 54 -14.13 2.47 9.32
C ARG A 54 -15.32 1.92 8.55
N ILE A 55 -15.48 2.29 7.28
CA ILE A 55 -16.55 1.79 6.40
C ILE A 55 -16.53 0.26 6.32
N PHE A 56 -15.35 -0.31 6.10
CA PHE A 56 -15.17 -1.77 6.06
C PHE A 56 -15.56 -2.42 7.40
N SER A 57 -15.04 -1.92 8.52
CA SER A 57 -15.31 -2.48 9.85
C SER A 57 -16.78 -2.37 10.23
N GLU A 58 -17.42 -1.24 9.98
CA GLU A 58 -18.85 -1.04 10.26
C GLU A 58 -19.73 -1.95 9.41
N HIS A 59 -19.38 -2.13 8.13
CA HIS A 59 -20.10 -3.03 7.23
C HIS A 59 -20.11 -4.46 7.77
N PHE A 60 -18.93 -5.05 8.00
CA PHE A 60 -18.86 -6.44 8.47
C PHE A 60 -19.34 -6.63 9.91
N SER A 61 -19.13 -5.64 10.78
CA SER A 61 -19.73 -5.63 12.13
C SER A 61 -21.26 -5.68 12.06
N SER A 62 -21.88 -4.89 11.16
CA SER A 62 -23.33 -4.86 11.01
C SER A 62 -23.92 -6.18 10.48
N LEU A 63 -23.09 -6.98 9.81
CA LEU A 63 -23.43 -8.32 9.30
C LEU A 63 -23.18 -9.43 10.35
N GLY A 64 -22.67 -9.07 11.53
CA GLY A 64 -22.42 -9.98 12.64
C GLY A 64 -21.05 -10.65 12.62
N TYR A 65 -20.14 -10.27 11.71
CA TYR A 65 -18.76 -10.75 11.77
C TYR A 65 -18.09 -10.28 13.05
N LEU A 66 -17.18 -11.12 13.57
CA LEU A 66 -16.41 -10.77 14.76
C LEU A 66 -15.14 -10.03 14.36
N GLU A 67 -14.89 -8.89 14.99
CA GLU A 67 -13.62 -8.19 14.81
C GLU A 67 -12.49 -8.98 15.47
N HIS A 68 -11.43 -9.26 14.72
CA HIS A 68 -10.19 -9.79 15.27
C HIS A 68 -9.16 -8.68 15.37
N PRO A 69 -8.47 -8.51 16.52
CA PRO A 69 -7.47 -7.46 16.66
C PRO A 69 -6.30 -7.67 15.69
N SER A 70 -5.79 -6.59 15.12
CA SER A 70 -4.55 -6.62 14.34
C SER A 70 -3.35 -6.94 15.23
N VAL A 71 -2.30 -7.50 14.64
CA VAL A 71 -1.02 -7.73 15.32
C VAL A 71 0.06 -6.78 14.78
N ALA A 72 1.18 -6.67 15.50
CA ALA A 72 2.36 -5.98 14.98
C ALA A 72 2.85 -6.64 13.67
N ILE A 73 3.27 -5.83 12.71
CA ILE A 73 3.88 -6.23 11.42
C ILE A 73 5.06 -7.17 11.67
N SER A 74 5.81 -6.92 12.74
CA SER A 74 6.98 -7.69 13.17
C SER A 74 6.71 -8.76 14.22
N SER A 75 5.44 -9.04 14.55
CA SER A 75 5.02 -9.97 15.63
C SER A 75 5.61 -11.38 15.49
N GLY A 76 5.76 -11.88 14.26
CA GLY A 76 6.22 -13.24 14.00
C GLY A 76 5.22 -14.32 14.39
N ILE A 77 3.94 -13.98 14.51
CA ILE A 77 2.86 -14.95 14.74
C ILE A 77 2.78 -15.99 13.59
N ASP A 78 3.12 -15.57 12.37
CA ASP A 78 3.22 -16.45 11.21
C ASP A 78 4.70 -16.73 10.89
N PRO A 79 5.21 -17.95 11.14
CA PRO A 79 6.62 -18.30 10.92
C PRO A 79 6.98 -18.41 9.43
N THR A 80 6.00 -18.44 8.53
CA THR A 80 6.23 -18.56 7.08
C THR A 80 6.59 -17.22 6.44
N VAL A 81 6.41 -16.11 7.15
CA VAL A 81 6.63 -14.75 6.64
C VAL A 81 7.63 -13.96 7.49
N ARG A 82 8.34 -13.05 6.83
CA ARG A 82 9.28 -12.14 7.52
C ARG A 82 8.53 -11.01 8.21
N PHE A 83 7.53 -10.46 7.56
CA PHE A 83 6.62 -9.45 8.10
C PHE A 83 5.21 -9.88 7.75
N ILE A 84 4.23 -9.46 8.54
CA ILE A 84 2.83 -9.62 8.15
C ILE A 84 2.62 -8.88 6.83
N GLY A 85 2.35 -9.64 5.78
CA GLY A 85 2.19 -9.13 4.41
C GLY A 85 0.76 -9.24 3.90
N SER A 86 -0.15 -9.75 4.72
CA SER A 86 -1.60 -9.80 4.50
C SER A 86 -2.27 -10.16 5.83
N HIS A 87 -3.50 -9.71 6.02
CA HIS A 87 -4.36 -10.14 7.13
C HIS A 87 -4.47 -11.68 7.24
N ILE A 88 -4.42 -12.43 6.12
CA ILE A 88 -4.49 -13.89 6.15
C ILE A 88 -3.36 -14.54 6.97
N SER A 89 -2.17 -13.90 7.07
CA SER A 89 -1.11 -14.42 7.94
C SER A 89 -1.55 -14.57 9.40
N VAL A 90 -2.46 -13.71 9.86
CA VAL A 90 -3.04 -13.77 11.20
C VAL A 90 -4.18 -14.79 11.27
N PHE A 91 -4.93 -14.95 10.18
CA PHE A 91 -6.09 -15.84 10.13
C PHE A 91 -5.80 -17.30 9.82
N LYS A 92 -4.59 -17.64 9.32
CA LYS A 92 -4.17 -19.01 9.01
C LYS A 92 -4.54 -20.04 10.09
N PRO A 93 -4.28 -19.82 11.40
CA PRO A 93 -4.63 -20.81 12.43
C PRO A 93 -6.12 -21.14 12.42
N TYR A 94 -7.01 -20.15 12.27
CA TYR A 94 -8.46 -20.36 12.29
C TYR A 94 -8.98 -21.16 11.09
N ILE A 95 -8.40 -20.94 9.91
CA ILE A 95 -8.69 -21.72 8.70
C ILE A 95 -8.24 -23.18 8.90
N LEU A 96 -6.99 -23.38 9.35
CA LEU A 96 -6.39 -24.71 9.48
C LEU A 96 -7.02 -25.53 10.61
N GLU A 97 -7.39 -24.89 11.71
CA GLU A 97 -8.05 -25.52 12.87
C GLU A 97 -9.56 -25.66 12.67
N LYS A 98 -10.10 -25.18 11.54
CA LYS A 98 -11.55 -25.16 11.24
C LYS A 98 -12.36 -24.50 12.35
N SER A 99 -11.82 -23.41 12.90
CA SER A 99 -12.36 -22.67 14.03
C SER A 99 -12.90 -21.28 13.65
N VAL A 100 -13.08 -21.02 12.35
CA VAL A 100 -13.72 -19.81 11.84
C VAL A 100 -15.17 -19.74 12.36
N PRO A 101 -15.57 -18.66 13.06
CA PRO A 101 -16.92 -18.50 13.57
C PRO A 101 -17.92 -18.23 12.44
N ASN A 102 -19.21 -18.37 12.74
CA ASN A 102 -20.28 -17.91 11.88
C ASN A 102 -20.69 -16.48 12.30
N PRO A 103 -20.73 -15.49 11.37
CA PRO A 103 -20.50 -15.59 9.93
C PRO A 103 -19.02 -15.52 9.51
N GLY A 104 -18.13 -15.06 10.38
CA GLY A 104 -16.71 -15.00 10.11
C GLY A 104 -15.96 -14.04 11.03
N TYR A 105 -14.66 -13.87 10.75
CA TYR A 105 -13.86 -12.79 11.31
C TYR A 105 -13.64 -11.69 10.27
N PHE A 106 -13.43 -10.45 10.73
CA PHE A 106 -12.88 -9.37 9.93
C PHE A 106 -11.73 -8.68 10.67
N MET A 107 -10.82 -8.03 9.94
CA MET A 107 -9.80 -7.15 10.51
C MET A 107 -9.30 -6.11 9.51
N SER A 108 -8.63 -5.09 10.04
CA SER A 108 -7.70 -4.24 9.30
C SER A 108 -6.28 -4.49 9.81
N GLN A 109 -5.44 -5.11 9.00
CA GLN A 109 -4.06 -5.45 9.35
C GLN A 109 -3.05 -4.58 8.61
N ASP A 110 -2.28 -3.79 9.34
CA ASP A 110 -1.12 -3.11 8.80
C ASP A 110 -0.09 -4.13 8.30
N CYS A 111 0.37 -3.96 7.05
CA CYS A 111 1.20 -4.95 6.36
C CYS A 111 2.46 -4.32 5.77
N ILE A 112 3.54 -5.10 5.69
CA ILE A 112 4.74 -4.77 4.92
C ILE A 112 5.11 -5.90 3.96
N ARG A 113 5.23 -5.56 2.67
CA ARG A 113 5.83 -6.39 1.61
C ARG A 113 7.08 -5.70 1.06
N ALA A 114 8.24 -6.02 1.62
CA ALA A 114 9.53 -5.43 1.25
C ALA A 114 10.11 -5.93 -0.11
N ARG A 115 9.27 -6.04 -1.16
CA ARG A 115 9.70 -6.47 -2.50
C ARG A 115 10.47 -5.38 -3.23
N ASN A 116 10.23 -4.11 -2.89
CA ASN A 116 10.91 -2.95 -3.46
C ASN A 116 12.35 -2.81 -2.98
N LEU A 117 12.73 -3.47 -1.87
CA LEU A 117 14.05 -3.36 -1.25
C LEU A 117 15.22 -3.52 -2.24
N LYS A 118 15.11 -4.50 -3.15
CA LYS A 118 16.13 -4.79 -4.16
C LYS A 118 16.30 -3.72 -5.25
N HIS A 119 15.38 -2.76 -5.33
CA HIS A 119 15.35 -1.71 -6.34
C HIS A 119 15.41 -0.29 -5.74
N LEU A 120 15.62 -0.14 -4.42
CA LEU A 120 15.62 1.19 -3.78
C LEU A 120 16.65 2.15 -4.40
N LEU A 121 17.86 1.64 -4.66
CA LEU A 121 18.96 2.43 -5.22
C LEU A 121 18.99 2.47 -6.77
N ASP A 122 17.96 1.94 -7.44
CA ASP A 122 17.86 1.95 -8.90
C ASP A 122 17.07 3.18 -9.37
N ASP A 123 17.76 4.21 -9.85
CA ASP A 123 17.16 5.49 -10.26
C ASP A 123 16.07 5.38 -11.33
N ASN A 124 16.08 4.32 -12.15
CA ASN A 124 15.13 4.17 -13.25
C ASN A 124 13.92 3.27 -12.90
N PHE A 125 13.85 2.80 -11.65
CA PHE A 125 12.77 1.93 -11.21
C PHE A 125 11.66 2.72 -10.51
N LEU A 126 10.47 2.70 -11.11
CA LEU A 126 9.23 3.14 -10.48
C LEU A 126 8.53 1.94 -9.81
N PRO A 127 8.44 1.86 -8.47
CA PRO A 127 7.61 0.84 -7.83
C PRO A 127 6.16 1.00 -8.28
N LYS A 128 5.51 -0.10 -8.66
CA LYS A 128 4.05 -0.12 -8.93
C LYS A 128 3.23 -0.01 -7.63
N TRP A 129 3.80 -0.48 -6.52
CA TRP A 129 3.14 -0.61 -5.23
C TRP A 129 4.05 -0.09 -4.11
N GLY A 130 3.46 0.47 -3.06
CA GLY A 130 4.16 0.71 -1.80
C GLY A 130 4.48 -0.59 -1.05
N SER A 131 5.49 -0.56 -0.20
CA SER A 131 5.84 -1.68 0.67
C SER A 131 4.92 -1.77 1.87
N TYR A 132 4.45 -0.64 2.41
CA TYR A 132 3.46 -0.58 3.49
C TYR A 132 2.04 -0.36 2.94
N PHE A 133 1.06 -1.03 3.53
CA PHE A 133 -0.37 -0.82 3.25
C PHE A 133 -1.23 -1.46 4.36
N PRO A 134 -2.41 -0.89 4.66
CA PRO A 134 -3.44 -1.58 5.42
C PRO A 134 -4.15 -2.63 4.55
N SER A 135 -4.14 -3.89 4.99
CA SER A 135 -4.90 -4.98 4.40
C SER A 135 -6.22 -5.13 5.14
N LEU A 136 -7.32 -4.87 4.47
CA LEU A 136 -8.67 -5.12 5.00
C LEU A 136 -9.09 -6.50 4.55
N GLY A 137 -9.66 -7.31 5.44
CA GLY A 137 -10.18 -8.59 4.98
C GLY A 137 -10.94 -9.41 5.99
N THR A 138 -11.61 -10.42 5.47
CA THR A 138 -12.47 -11.33 6.24
C THR A 138 -12.10 -12.78 5.97
N ILE A 139 -12.45 -13.65 6.92
CA ILE A 139 -12.52 -15.08 6.70
C ILE A 139 -13.89 -15.61 7.09
N SER A 140 -14.43 -16.55 6.31
CA SER A 140 -15.75 -17.16 6.53
C SER A 140 -15.74 -18.68 6.29
N PRO A 141 -16.70 -19.41 6.88
CA PRO A 141 -16.94 -20.82 6.55
C PRO A 141 -17.16 -21.04 5.05
N PRO A 142 -16.66 -22.15 4.46
CA PRO A 142 -16.65 -22.36 3.01
C PRO A 142 -18.04 -22.48 2.37
N ASP A 143 -19.05 -22.89 3.15
CA ASP A 143 -20.45 -23.00 2.73
C ASP A 143 -21.16 -21.63 2.60
N HIS A 144 -20.51 -20.53 3.02
CA HIS A 144 -21.05 -19.18 2.92
C HIS A 144 -20.71 -18.44 1.61
N LEU A 145 -20.15 -19.11 0.59
CA LEU A 145 -19.61 -18.45 -0.60
C LEU A 145 -20.54 -17.43 -1.26
N HIS A 146 -21.79 -17.82 -1.55
CA HIS A 146 -22.79 -16.90 -2.13
C HIS A 146 -23.07 -15.71 -1.20
N LYS A 147 -23.22 -15.97 0.10
CA LYS A 147 -23.50 -14.94 1.10
C LYS A 147 -22.35 -13.94 1.19
N VAL A 148 -21.10 -14.42 1.25
CA VAL A 148 -19.90 -13.57 1.25
C VAL A 148 -19.85 -12.72 -0.01
N CYS A 149 -20.15 -13.28 -1.18
CA CYS A 149 -20.17 -12.51 -2.42
C CYS A 149 -21.21 -11.38 -2.36
N GLU A 150 -22.45 -11.66 -1.94
CA GLU A 150 -23.49 -10.62 -1.77
C GLU A 150 -23.06 -9.53 -0.80
N GLU A 151 -22.50 -9.91 0.36
CA GLU A 151 -22.03 -8.96 1.37
C GLU A 151 -20.87 -8.10 0.86
N VAL A 152 -19.93 -8.68 0.12
CA VAL A 152 -18.83 -7.95 -0.51
C VAL A 152 -19.36 -6.99 -1.56
N PHE A 153 -20.21 -7.41 -2.48
CA PHE A 153 -20.72 -6.50 -3.50
C PHE A 153 -21.68 -5.45 -2.92
N ALA A 154 -22.32 -5.70 -1.78
CA ALA A 154 -23.05 -4.68 -1.00
C ALA A 154 -22.09 -3.65 -0.38
N LEU A 155 -20.89 -4.03 0.08
CA LEU A 155 -19.86 -3.07 0.50
C LEU A 155 -19.52 -2.11 -0.65
N PHE A 156 -19.24 -2.64 -1.85
CA PHE A 156 -18.90 -1.83 -3.02
C PHE A 156 -20.05 -0.90 -3.44
N ALA A 157 -21.26 -1.42 -3.57
CA ALA A 157 -22.42 -0.65 -4.06
C ALA A 157 -22.98 0.30 -3.01
N ASP A 158 -23.27 -0.19 -1.80
CA ASP A 158 -24.05 0.55 -0.82
C ASP A 158 -23.18 1.43 0.08
N LYS A 159 -21.94 1.01 0.37
CA LYS A 159 -21.06 1.73 1.29
C LYS A 159 -20.05 2.59 0.55
N LEU A 160 -19.38 2.03 -0.45
CA LEU A 160 -18.40 2.76 -1.27
C LEU A 160 -19.05 3.52 -2.44
N LYS A 161 -20.34 3.34 -2.69
CA LYS A 161 -21.12 4.03 -3.74
C LYS A 161 -20.54 3.85 -5.15
N ILE A 162 -19.93 2.70 -5.41
CA ILE A 162 -19.37 2.37 -6.72
C ILE A 162 -20.48 1.78 -7.59
N LYS A 163 -20.62 2.29 -8.81
CA LYS A 163 -21.60 1.78 -9.77
C LYS A 163 -21.17 0.41 -10.30
N ASP A 164 -22.14 -0.47 -10.54
CA ASP A 164 -21.85 -1.81 -11.09
C ASP A 164 -21.08 -1.73 -12.43
N ASP A 165 -21.39 -0.76 -13.30
CA ASP A 165 -20.69 -0.55 -14.59
C ASP A 165 -19.19 -0.21 -14.45
N ASP A 166 -18.80 0.27 -13.26
CA ASP A 166 -17.44 0.63 -12.88
C ASP A 166 -16.72 -0.52 -12.14
N ILE A 167 -17.35 -1.69 -12.07
CA ILE A 167 -16.78 -2.92 -11.51
C ILE A 167 -16.52 -3.93 -12.64
N ARG A 168 -15.37 -4.60 -12.58
CA ARG A 168 -15.07 -5.80 -13.37
C ARG A 168 -14.68 -6.94 -12.46
N ILE A 169 -15.09 -8.15 -12.85
CA ILE A 169 -14.78 -9.38 -12.15
C ILE A 169 -13.92 -10.23 -13.07
N LEU A 170 -12.67 -10.46 -12.65
CA LEU A 170 -11.70 -11.27 -13.39
C LEU A 170 -11.68 -12.67 -12.80
N ILE A 171 -12.08 -13.67 -13.58
CA ILE A 171 -12.31 -15.04 -13.09
C ILE A 171 -11.87 -16.09 -14.11
N ASN A 172 -11.50 -17.28 -13.64
CA ASN A 172 -11.23 -18.42 -14.50
C ASN A 172 -12.51 -19.19 -14.83
N SER A 173 -12.71 -19.60 -16.08
CA SER A 173 -13.92 -20.32 -16.50
C SER A 173 -14.11 -21.68 -15.83
N SER A 174 -13.03 -22.29 -15.35
CA SER A 174 -13.07 -23.61 -14.68
C SER A 174 -13.54 -23.53 -13.24
N ASP A 175 -13.57 -22.33 -12.64
CA ASP A 175 -13.99 -22.11 -11.25
C ASP A 175 -15.50 -21.90 -11.18
N THR A 176 -16.27 -22.91 -11.56
CA THR A 176 -17.74 -22.81 -11.75
C THR A 176 -18.48 -22.42 -10.48
N ASP A 177 -18.05 -22.91 -9.32
CA ASP A 177 -18.63 -22.54 -8.03
C ASP A 177 -18.39 -21.06 -7.67
N LEU A 178 -17.23 -20.51 -8.04
CA LEU A 178 -16.94 -19.08 -7.88
C LEU A 178 -17.73 -18.24 -8.89
N LEU A 179 -17.90 -18.71 -10.12
CA LEU A 179 -18.74 -18.06 -11.13
C LEU A 179 -20.21 -18.00 -10.70
N ASP A 180 -20.74 -19.13 -10.22
CA ASP A 180 -22.12 -19.24 -9.76
C ASP A 180 -22.40 -18.37 -8.52
N ALA A 181 -21.36 -18.04 -7.74
CA ALA A 181 -21.46 -17.19 -6.56
C ALA A 181 -21.51 -15.68 -6.86
N ILE A 182 -21.19 -15.27 -8.09
CA ILE A 182 -21.27 -13.86 -8.49
C ILE A 182 -22.74 -13.43 -8.52
N PRO A 183 -23.12 -12.29 -7.91
CA PRO A 183 -24.49 -11.80 -7.92
C PRO A 183 -25.03 -11.62 -9.34
N GLU A 184 -26.29 -12.02 -9.59
CA GLU A 184 -26.92 -12.02 -10.92
C GLU A 184 -26.90 -10.66 -11.64
N ARG A 185 -26.81 -9.55 -10.89
CA ARG A 185 -26.69 -8.20 -11.46
C ARG A 185 -25.41 -8.01 -12.29
N PHE A 186 -24.36 -8.76 -11.99
CA PHE A 186 -23.11 -8.76 -12.75
C PHE A 186 -23.18 -9.76 -13.93
N ASN A 187 -23.85 -9.35 -15.00
CA ASN A 187 -23.92 -10.13 -16.23
C ASN A 187 -22.57 -10.22 -16.98
N ARG A 188 -22.54 -10.92 -18.12
CA ARG A 188 -21.34 -11.16 -18.95
C ARG A 188 -20.49 -9.91 -19.25
N ASN A 189 -21.10 -8.72 -19.35
CA ASN A 189 -20.38 -7.47 -19.63
C ASN A 189 -19.48 -6.99 -18.49
N HIS A 190 -19.70 -7.52 -17.27
CA HIS A 190 -18.87 -7.25 -16.10
C HIS A 190 -17.76 -8.28 -15.91
N LEU A 191 -17.79 -9.38 -16.67
CA LEU A 191 -16.90 -10.53 -16.46
C LEU A 191 -15.76 -10.55 -17.48
N GLU A 192 -14.53 -10.60 -16.98
CA GLU A 192 -13.34 -10.93 -17.75
C GLU A 192 -12.94 -12.37 -17.45
N ILE A 193 -13.27 -13.26 -18.38
CA ILE A 193 -13.08 -14.71 -18.21
C ILE A 193 -11.85 -15.15 -18.98
N ASP A 194 -10.91 -15.80 -18.31
CA ASP A 194 -9.67 -16.36 -18.88
C ASP A 194 -8.81 -15.33 -19.63
N THR A 195 -8.81 -14.07 -19.18
CA THR A 195 -8.00 -12.98 -19.76
C THR A 195 -6.54 -13.04 -19.32
N HIS A 196 -6.22 -13.81 -18.28
CA HIS A 196 -4.88 -14.00 -17.73
C HIS A 196 -4.48 -15.48 -17.65
N GLU A 197 -3.18 -15.74 -17.45
CA GLU A 197 -2.68 -17.09 -17.17
C GLU A 197 -3.26 -17.64 -15.86
N GLU A 198 -3.43 -18.96 -15.75
CA GLU A 198 -4.04 -19.62 -14.58
C GLU A 198 -3.46 -19.15 -13.23
N LYS A 199 -2.14 -18.95 -13.15
CA LYS A 199 -1.45 -18.51 -11.93
C LYS A 199 -1.97 -17.17 -11.34
N TYR A 200 -2.66 -16.37 -12.14
CA TYR A 200 -3.28 -15.12 -11.72
C TYR A 200 -4.59 -15.34 -10.92
N TYR A 201 -5.26 -16.47 -11.16
CA TYR A 201 -6.48 -16.91 -10.47
C TYR A 201 -6.20 -17.96 -9.37
N ARG A 202 -4.94 -18.10 -8.97
CA ARG A 202 -4.49 -19.03 -7.94
C ARG A 202 -3.71 -18.29 -6.86
N HIS A 203 -4.12 -18.47 -5.61
CA HIS A 203 -3.46 -17.91 -4.44
C HIS A 203 -2.57 -18.94 -3.74
N LYS A 204 -1.40 -18.49 -3.25
CA LYS A 204 -0.47 -19.33 -2.47
C LYS A 204 -0.36 -18.80 -1.05
N PHE A 205 -0.63 -19.65 -0.07
CA PHE A 205 -0.59 -19.28 1.35
C PHE A 205 0.75 -19.54 2.04
N GLY A 206 1.70 -20.20 1.37
CA GLY A 206 2.97 -20.58 1.97
C GLY A 206 2.84 -21.70 3.01
N ILE A 207 1.72 -22.43 2.97
CA ILE A 207 1.47 -23.65 3.75
C ILE A 207 1.43 -24.80 2.75
N ASP A 208 2.09 -25.91 3.09
CA ASP A 208 2.13 -27.09 2.22
C ASP A 208 0.74 -27.69 2.04
N GLY A 209 0.39 -28.07 0.81
CA GLY A 209 -0.93 -28.63 0.48
C GLY A 209 -2.12 -27.68 0.60
N VAL A 210 -1.92 -26.38 0.85
CA VAL A 210 -3.00 -25.38 0.93
C VAL A 210 -2.84 -24.33 -0.16
N TRP A 211 -3.89 -24.14 -0.96
CA TRP A 211 -3.95 -23.14 -2.02
C TRP A 211 -5.31 -22.44 -2.01
N GLY A 212 -5.48 -21.49 -2.92
CA GLY A 212 -6.79 -20.92 -3.17
C GLY A 212 -7.07 -20.67 -4.64
N ARG A 213 -8.35 -20.76 -5.01
CA ARG A 213 -8.88 -20.31 -6.30
C ARG A 213 -9.57 -18.98 -6.07
N ASN A 214 -9.36 -18.02 -6.94
CA ASN A 214 -9.85 -16.67 -6.71
C ASN A 214 -10.44 -16.03 -7.96
N PHE A 215 -11.36 -15.11 -7.73
CA PHE A 215 -11.64 -14.03 -8.66
C PHE A 215 -11.18 -12.70 -8.07
N ASN A 216 -10.77 -11.79 -8.95
CA ASN A 216 -10.40 -10.43 -8.57
C ASN A 216 -11.56 -9.48 -8.89
N ILE A 217 -11.70 -8.46 -8.07
CA ILE A 217 -12.63 -7.34 -8.27
C ILE A 217 -11.78 -6.13 -8.62
N ALA A 218 -12.02 -5.58 -9.80
CA ALA A 218 -11.35 -4.39 -10.31
C ALA A 218 -12.32 -3.21 -10.40
N ILE A 219 -11.82 -2.02 -10.09
CA ILE A 219 -12.56 -0.76 -10.22
C ILE A 219 -12.00 0.00 -11.43
N ARG A 220 -12.89 0.66 -12.17
CA ARG A 220 -12.56 1.55 -13.28
C ARG A 220 -11.73 2.74 -12.81
N ASP A 221 -10.64 3.04 -13.50
CA ASP A 221 -9.94 4.32 -13.35
C ASP A 221 -10.87 5.44 -13.86
N LYS A 222 -11.27 6.36 -12.98
CA LYS A 222 -12.23 7.43 -13.29
C LYS A 222 -11.86 8.17 -14.58
N GLY A 223 -12.83 8.31 -15.49
CA GLY A 223 -12.65 9.00 -16.77
C GLY A 223 -11.94 8.18 -17.84
N THR A 224 -11.72 6.87 -17.62
CA THR A 224 -11.11 5.97 -18.60
C THR A 224 -11.88 4.65 -18.75
N ASP A 225 -11.46 3.82 -19.71
CA ASP A 225 -11.92 2.42 -19.84
C ASP A 225 -10.96 1.39 -19.24
N LYS A 226 -10.00 1.84 -18.42
CA LYS A 226 -9.06 0.95 -17.73
C LYS A 226 -9.61 0.56 -16.37
N PHE A 227 -9.29 -0.66 -15.96
CA PHE A 227 -9.64 -1.23 -14.66
C PHE A 227 -8.37 -1.70 -13.95
N SER A 228 -8.33 -1.57 -12.62
CA SER A 228 -7.30 -2.26 -11.84
C SER A 228 -7.88 -2.95 -10.61
N ASP A 229 -7.28 -4.08 -10.28
CA ASP A 229 -7.64 -4.90 -9.12
C ASP A 229 -7.52 -4.11 -7.81
N VAL A 230 -8.57 -4.18 -7.00
CA VAL A 230 -8.60 -3.59 -5.67
C VAL A 230 -8.91 -4.63 -4.59
N ALA A 231 -9.54 -5.74 -4.96
CA ALA A 231 -9.91 -6.80 -4.04
C ALA A 231 -9.92 -8.18 -4.70
N ASN A 232 -9.98 -9.22 -3.88
CA ASN A 232 -10.23 -10.58 -4.33
C ASN A 232 -11.12 -11.34 -3.34
N ILE A 233 -11.83 -12.33 -3.87
CA ILE A 233 -12.48 -13.38 -3.09
C ILE A 233 -11.76 -14.68 -3.42
N ILE A 234 -11.30 -15.37 -2.39
CA ILE A 234 -10.45 -16.55 -2.50
C ILE A 234 -11.15 -17.70 -1.77
N MET A 235 -11.48 -18.77 -2.49
CA MET A 235 -11.82 -20.05 -1.89
C MET A 235 -10.52 -20.75 -1.48
N ILE A 236 -10.32 -20.95 -0.18
CA ILE A 236 -9.15 -21.61 0.39
C ILE A 236 -9.45 -23.10 0.54
N GLU A 237 -8.57 -23.95 0.04
CA GLU A 237 -8.82 -25.39 -0.07
C GLU A 237 -7.52 -26.21 -0.03
N THR A 238 -7.68 -27.50 0.22
CA THR A 238 -6.70 -28.56 -0.01
C THR A 238 -7.17 -29.44 -1.18
N GLU A 239 -6.49 -30.55 -1.43
CA GLU A 239 -6.91 -31.53 -2.44
C GLU A 239 -8.25 -32.15 -2.10
N ASP A 240 -8.52 -32.31 -0.80
CA ASP A 240 -9.64 -33.09 -0.28
C ASP A 240 -10.84 -32.22 0.12
N GLU A 241 -10.63 -30.95 0.48
CA GLU A 241 -11.68 -30.13 1.07
C GLU A 241 -11.51 -28.62 0.91
N LYS A 242 -12.65 -27.91 0.94
CA LYS A 242 -12.71 -26.46 1.10
C LYS A 242 -12.56 -26.10 2.58
N LEU A 243 -11.62 -25.22 2.90
CA LEU A 243 -11.30 -24.81 4.26
C LEU A 243 -12.01 -23.53 4.70
N GLY A 244 -12.22 -22.59 3.76
CA GLY A 244 -12.85 -21.30 4.06
C GLY A 244 -12.81 -20.35 2.89
N ILE A 245 -13.39 -19.17 3.07
CA ILE A 245 -13.37 -18.09 2.09
C ILE A 245 -12.63 -16.91 2.70
N GLU A 246 -11.69 -16.34 1.96
CA GLU A 246 -11.06 -15.06 2.27
C GLU A 246 -11.62 -13.99 1.33
N PHE A 247 -11.95 -12.82 1.89
CA PHE A 247 -12.11 -11.59 1.13
C PHE A 247 -10.98 -10.64 1.50
N ALA A 248 -10.16 -10.23 0.52
CA ALA A 248 -9.11 -9.24 0.73
C ALA A 248 -9.39 -7.98 -0.06
N LEU A 249 -9.37 -6.82 0.61
CA LEU A 249 -9.52 -5.50 0.03
C LEU A 249 -8.27 -4.67 0.34
N GLY A 250 -7.63 -4.14 -0.71
CA GLY A 250 -6.51 -3.21 -0.56
C GLY A 250 -7.05 -1.80 -0.32
N ALA A 251 -6.83 -1.25 0.88
CA ALA A 251 -7.28 0.10 1.21
C ALA A 251 -6.69 1.15 0.25
N THR A 252 -5.37 1.15 0.09
CA THR A 252 -4.68 2.14 -0.74
C THR A 252 -4.90 1.95 -2.24
N THR A 253 -5.10 0.71 -2.71
CA THR A 253 -5.48 0.45 -4.10
C THR A 253 -6.90 0.95 -4.38
N THR A 254 -7.82 0.76 -3.44
CA THR A 254 -9.20 1.25 -3.58
C THR A 254 -9.22 2.77 -3.63
N LEU A 255 -8.56 3.44 -2.69
CA LEU A 255 -8.46 4.90 -2.65
C LEU A 255 -7.79 5.47 -3.88
N LYS A 256 -6.72 4.82 -4.39
CA LYS A 256 -6.08 5.21 -5.65
C LYS A 256 -7.09 5.28 -6.79
N GLN A 257 -8.01 4.32 -6.90
CA GLN A 257 -8.99 4.32 -7.98
C GLN A 257 -10.12 5.31 -7.76
N LEU A 258 -10.64 5.39 -6.54
CA LEU A 258 -11.72 6.32 -6.20
C LEU A 258 -11.33 7.79 -6.41
N TYR A 259 -10.06 8.13 -6.12
CA TYR A 259 -9.56 9.49 -6.18
C TYR A 259 -8.60 9.77 -7.34
N VAL A 260 -8.38 8.80 -8.22
CA VAL A 260 -7.49 8.94 -9.39
C VAL A 260 -6.07 9.35 -8.99
N LEU A 261 -5.56 8.73 -7.92
CA LEU A 261 -4.21 9.01 -7.44
C LEU A 261 -3.18 8.41 -8.41
N ASP A 262 -2.06 9.10 -8.56
CA ASP A 262 -0.97 8.63 -9.43
C ASP A 262 -0.37 7.32 -8.89
N HIS A 263 -0.24 7.21 -7.56
CA HIS A 263 0.34 6.04 -6.93
C HIS A 263 -0.29 5.73 -5.56
N VAL A 264 -0.22 4.46 -5.12
CA VAL A 264 -0.77 4.03 -3.82
C VAL A 264 -0.07 4.67 -2.61
N ALA A 265 1.16 5.17 -2.79
CA ALA A 265 1.90 5.87 -1.74
C ALA A 265 1.34 7.27 -1.47
N ASP A 266 0.55 7.84 -2.38
CA ASP A 266 -0.14 9.12 -2.13
C ASP A 266 -1.19 9.00 -1.01
N CYS A 267 -1.53 7.77 -0.57
CA CYS A 267 -2.31 7.52 0.65
C CYS A 267 -1.52 7.73 1.95
N HIS A 268 -0.19 7.79 1.88
CA HIS A 268 0.72 7.99 3.01
C HIS A 268 1.80 9.02 2.65
N PRO A 269 1.41 10.24 2.29
CA PRO A 269 2.34 11.24 1.79
C PRO A 269 3.37 11.56 2.87
N VAL A 270 4.63 11.71 2.46
CA VAL A 270 5.68 12.20 3.35
C VAL A 270 5.91 13.67 3.05
N PRO A 271 5.61 14.58 3.99
CA PRO A 271 5.75 16.01 3.76
C PRO A 271 7.17 16.40 3.35
N THR A 272 7.31 17.53 2.64
CA THR A 272 8.59 18.17 2.29
C THR A 272 9.46 17.49 1.22
N ILE A 273 8.94 16.47 0.51
CA ILE A 273 9.67 15.73 -0.54
C ILE A 273 9.31 16.17 -1.97
N SER A 274 8.51 17.24 -2.13
CA SER A 274 7.92 17.66 -3.41
C SER A 274 8.89 18.07 -4.52
N THR A 275 10.20 18.14 -4.24
CA THR A 275 11.24 18.55 -5.20
C THR A 275 11.93 17.37 -5.90
N LEU A 276 11.62 16.13 -5.52
CA LEU A 276 12.20 14.95 -6.15
C LEU A 276 11.52 14.60 -7.49
N GLU A 277 12.32 14.08 -8.41
CA GLU A 277 11.84 13.36 -9.59
C GLU A 277 10.85 12.26 -9.18
N HIS A 278 9.86 12.02 -10.03
CA HIS A 278 8.70 11.18 -9.74
C HIS A 278 9.07 9.77 -9.22
N GLU A 279 10.05 9.10 -9.82
CA GLU A 279 10.53 7.78 -9.41
C GLU A 279 11.26 7.79 -8.07
N LEU A 280 12.02 8.85 -7.80
CA LEU A 280 12.76 9.02 -6.54
C LEU A 280 11.82 9.35 -5.38
N LYS A 281 10.79 10.17 -5.62
CA LYS A 281 9.76 10.51 -4.64
C LYS A 281 9.19 9.26 -3.98
N TYR A 282 8.62 8.34 -4.77
CA TYR A 282 7.92 7.18 -4.21
C TYR A 282 8.83 6.17 -3.51
N LYS A 283 10.09 6.03 -3.94
CA LYS A 283 11.06 5.18 -3.23
C LYS A 283 11.52 5.81 -1.92
N PHE A 284 11.66 7.14 -1.89
CA PHE A 284 11.98 7.86 -0.65
C PHE A 284 10.82 7.80 0.35
N GLU A 285 9.60 8.03 -0.11
CA GLU A 285 8.39 7.86 0.71
C GLU A 285 8.31 6.44 1.27
N ASP A 286 8.48 5.41 0.43
CA ASP A 286 8.48 4.01 0.85
C ASP A 286 9.53 3.73 1.93
N ALA A 287 10.73 4.31 1.80
CA ALA A 287 11.80 4.15 2.78
C ALA A 287 11.50 4.86 4.10
N VAL A 288 10.91 6.05 4.07
CA VAL A 288 10.46 6.77 5.28
C VAL A 288 9.35 6.00 5.98
N ILE A 289 8.32 5.58 5.24
CA ILE A 289 7.16 4.87 5.79
C ILE A 289 7.64 3.57 6.44
N VAL A 290 8.35 2.69 5.71
CA VAL A 290 8.79 1.40 6.24
C VAL A 290 9.73 1.56 7.43
N SER A 291 10.66 2.52 7.39
CA SER A 291 11.57 2.77 8.52
C SER A 291 10.80 3.21 9.76
N THR A 292 9.85 4.13 9.59
CA THR A 292 9.03 4.64 10.70
C THR A 292 8.15 3.55 11.29
N MET A 293 7.41 2.79 10.46
CA MET A 293 6.52 1.72 10.92
C MET A 293 7.27 0.67 11.74
N LEU A 294 8.41 0.18 11.23
CA LEU A 294 9.15 -0.89 11.88
C LEU A 294 9.88 -0.41 13.13
N THR A 295 10.44 0.80 13.13
CA THR A 295 11.07 1.40 14.31
C THR A 295 10.04 1.68 15.40
N LYS A 296 8.84 2.14 15.05
CA LYS A 296 7.73 2.34 15.99
C LYS A 296 7.33 1.06 16.72
N GLU A 297 7.41 -0.10 16.05
CA GLU A 297 7.23 -1.42 16.66
C GLU A 297 8.41 -1.90 17.53
N GLY A 298 9.46 -1.08 17.67
CA GLY A 298 10.66 -1.39 18.44
C GLY A 298 11.70 -2.23 17.68
N LEU A 299 11.53 -2.44 16.36
CA LEU A 299 12.51 -3.19 15.59
C LEU A 299 13.82 -2.40 15.46
N GLN A 300 14.93 -3.08 15.75
CA GLN A 300 16.27 -2.48 15.68
C GLN A 300 16.97 -2.84 14.36
N PRO A 301 17.75 -1.93 13.75
CA PRO A 301 18.43 -2.13 12.45
C PRO A 301 19.68 -3.03 12.58
N LEU A 302 19.52 -4.24 13.11
CA LEU A 302 20.60 -5.21 13.37
C LEU A 302 20.79 -6.20 12.21
N SER A 303 22.03 -6.63 11.94
CA SER A 303 22.36 -7.59 10.87
C SER A 303 22.14 -9.05 11.27
N THR A 304 21.93 -9.29 12.57
CA THR A 304 21.86 -10.61 13.20
C THR A 304 20.57 -11.36 12.87
N ASN A 305 19.50 -10.66 12.47
CA ASN A 305 18.27 -11.29 12.00
C ASN A 305 17.78 -10.65 10.67
N ASN A 306 16.92 -11.38 9.95
CA ASN A 306 16.47 -10.95 8.62
C ASN A 306 15.57 -9.70 8.66
N ARG A 307 14.76 -9.51 9.72
CA ARG A 307 13.87 -8.34 9.86
C ARG A 307 14.68 -7.04 10.06
N GLY A 308 15.62 -7.06 11.00
CA GLY A 308 16.53 -5.95 11.28
C GLY A 308 17.43 -5.63 10.07
N ARG A 309 17.83 -6.64 9.28
CA ARG A 309 18.55 -6.40 8.02
C ARG A 309 17.71 -5.64 7.00
N ILE A 310 16.42 -5.94 6.89
CA ILE A 310 15.53 -5.22 5.99
C ILE A 310 15.37 -3.76 6.44
N LEU A 311 15.06 -3.54 7.73
CA LEU A 311 14.97 -2.18 8.30
C LEU A 311 16.26 -1.39 8.06
N ARG A 312 17.40 -2.02 8.31
CA ARG A 312 18.72 -1.45 8.05
C ARG A 312 18.88 -0.99 6.60
N SER A 313 18.51 -1.82 5.62
CA SER A 313 18.62 -1.46 4.21
C SER A 313 17.71 -0.27 3.83
N TYR A 314 16.49 -0.21 4.36
CA TYR A 314 15.62 0.97 4.18
C TYR A 314 16.23 2.23 4.82
N MET A 315 16.69 2.16 6.07
CA MET A 315 17.32 3.30 6.73
C MET A 315 18.59 3.78 6.02
N ARG A 316 19.42 2.87 5.50
CA ARG A 316 20.60 3.23 4.69
C ARG A 316 20.21 3.92 3.39
N SER A 317 19.12 3.50 2.76
CA SER A 317 18.62 4.15 1.55
C SER A 317 18.16 5.59 1.80
N LEU A 318 17.82 5.97 3.03
CA LEU A 318 17.51 7.37 3.34
C LEU A 318 18.70 8.29 3.07
N SER A 319 19.94 7.86 3.39
CA SER A 319 21.18 8.59 3.03
C SER A 319 21.30 8.81 1.52
N TYR A 320 20.93 7.80 0.72
CA TYR A 320 20.90 7.91 -0.74
C TYR A 320 19.90 8.97 -1.21
N PHE A 321 18.65 8.85 -0.76
CA PHE A 321 17.56 9.71 -1.22
C PHE A 321 17.75 11.15 -0.76
N ARG A 322 18.18 11.39 0.49
CA ARG A 322 18.48 12.76 0.92
C ARG A 322 19.62 13.38 0.11
N ALA A 323 20.63 12.60 -0.27
CA ALA A 323 21.74 13.11 -1.09
C ALA A 323 21.28 13.44 -2.51
N LYS A 324 20.44 12.59 -3.11
CA LYS A 324 19.82 12.83 -4.42
C LYS A 324 18.87 14.04 -4.41
N ALA A 325 18.21 14.29 -3.27
CA ALA A 325 17.33 15.44 -3.07
C ALA A 325 18.07 16.75 -2.73
N GLY A 326 19.39 16.71 -2.49
CA GLY A 326 20.11 17.87 -1.95
C GLY A 326 19.70 18.24 -0.52
N MET A 327 19.15 17.28 0.23
CA MET A 327 18.55 17.47 1.53
C MET A 327 19.57 17.26 2.66
N SER A 328 19.63 18.24 3.58
CA SER A 328 20.39 18.17 4.82
C SER A 328 19.84 17.13 5.80
N ILE A 329 20.60 16.78 6.83
CA ILE A 329 20.14 15.85 7.87
C ILE A 329 18.98 16.46 8.66
N GLU A 330 19.01 17.77 8.88
CA GLU A 330 17.97 18.53 9.57
C GLU A 330 16.65 18.52 8.77
N GLU A 331 16.71 18.65 7.46
CA GLU A 331 15.53 18.57 6.59
C GLU A 331 14.95 17.15 6.56
N LEU A 332 15.79 16.11 6.50
CA LEU A 332 15.33 14.72 6.62
C LEU A 332 14.66 14.48 7.98
N GLN A 333 15.21 15.05 9.06
CA GLN A 333 14.63 14.96 10.39
C GLN A 333 13.26 15.64 10.44
N ILE A 334 13.11 16.81 9.82
CA ILE A 334 11.82 17.51 9.74
C ILE A 334 10.80 16.67 8.95
N ALA A 335 11.20 16.06 7.83
CA ALA A 335 10.32 15.19 7.04
C ALA A 335 9.80 14.00 7.87
N LEU A 336 10.71 13.30 8.58
CA LEU A 336 10.36 12.19 9.47
C LEU A 336 9.45 12.61 10.61
N LEU A 337 9.74 13.73 11.28
CA LEU A 337 8.92 14.24 12.38
C LEU A 337 7.52 14.64 11.93
N LYS A 338 7.39 15.26 10.76
CA LYS A 338 6.09 15.63 10.18
C LYS A 338 5.29 14.39 9.79
N PHE A 339 5.93 13.41 9.17
CA PHE A 339 5.28 12.15 8.85
C PHE A 339 4.79 11.43 10.11
N GLU A 340 5.64 11.31 11.14
CA GLU A 340 5.27 10.67 12.42
C GLU A 340 4.14 11.43 13.13
N ASP A 341 4.12 12.76 13.09
CA ASP A 341 3.03 13.60 13.62
C ASP A 341 1.70 13.39 12.89
N GLN A 342 1.74 13.33 11.55
CA GLN A 342 0.55 13.13 10.74
C GLN A 342 -0.02 11.72 10.93
N GLN A 343 0.83 10.69 10.94
CA GLN A 343 0.38 9.30 11.04
C GLN A 343 0.07 8.88 12.48
N PHE A 344 0.77 9.42 13.47
CA PHE A 344 0.69 9.01 14.88
C PHE A 344 0.68 10.20 15.86
N PRO A 345 -0.34 11.09 15.79
CA PRO A 345 -0.37 12.35 16.55
C PRO A 345 -0.36 12.12 18.07
N ASP A 346 -0.89 11.00 18.54
CA ASP A 346 -1.05 10.70 19.96
C ASP A 346 0.11 9.88 20.57
N THR A 347 1.24 9.76 19.87
CA THR A 347 2.37 8.91 20.31
C THR A 347 3.67 9.68 20.45
N GLU A 348 4.52 9.24 21.38
CA GLU A 348 5.86 9.81 21.55
C GLU A 348 6.69 9.60 20.28
N LYS A 349 7.22 10.69 19.73
CA LYS A 349 7.93 10.74 18.43
C LYS A 349 9.35 10.20 18.52
N MET A 350 9.48 8.93 18.88
CA MET A 350 10.78 8.28 19.07
C MET A 350 11.37 7.77 17.75
N SER A 351 10.54 7.45 16.76
CA SER A 351 10.99 6.77 15.54
C SER A 351 11.88 7.68 14.70
N ALA A 352 11.47 8.93 14.48
CA ALA A 352 12.26 9.92 13.73
C ALA A 352 13.66 10.11 14.34
N LYS A 353 13.76 10.19 15.67
CA LYS A 353 15.04 10.35 16.38
C LYS A 353 15.95 9.13 16.20
N GLU A 354 15.42 7.92 16.34
CA GLU A 354 16.18 6.68 16.16
C GLU A 354 16.69 6.53 14.72
N ILE A 355 15.83 6.82 13.73
CA ILE A 355 16.19 6.78 12.31
C ILE A 355 17.31 7.78 12.01
N ILE A 356 17.21 9.04 12.46
CA ILE A 356 18.24 10.05 12.22
C ILE A 356 19.56 9.68 12.89
N ASN A 357 19.53 9.21 14.14
CA ASN A 357 20.74 8.75 14.81
C ASN A 357 21.43 7.61 14.04
N TYR A 358 20.64 6.68 13.49
CA TYR A 358 21.17 5.61 12.65
C TYR A 358 21.79 6.16 11.36
N VAL A 359 21.12 7.07 10.66
CA VAL A 359 21.61 7.68 9.41
C VAL A 359 22.92 8.42 9.64
N ILE A 360 23.00 9.27 10.67
CA ILE A 360 24.23 10.02 11.03
C ILE A 360 25.37 9.04 11.33
N TYR A 361 25.10 8.02 12.14
CA TYR A 361 26.09 7.00 12.48
C TYR A 361 26.58 6.27 11.22
N TYR A 362 25.67 5.84 10.35
CA TYR A 362 25.99 5.14 9.12
C TYR A 362 26.83 5.98 8.16
N GLU A 363 26.48 7.25 7.96
CA GLU A 363 27.25 8.15 7.07
C GLU A 363 28.66 8.40 7.59
N LYS A 364 28.82 8.52 8.92
CA LYS A 364 30.16 8.57 9.54
C LYS A 364 30.93 7.27 9.36
N GLU A 365 30.28 6.11 9.50
CA GLU A 365 30.93 4.83 9.23
C GLU A 365 31.36 4.68 7.77
N LEU A 366 30.59 5.24 6.82
CA LEU A 366 30.93 5.24 5.40
C LEU A 366 32.19 6.05 5.11
N THR A 367 32.46 7.13 5.83
CA THR A 367 33.70 7.91 5.66
C THR A 367 34.92 7.22 6.27
N ASP A 368 34.73 6.48 7.37
CA ASP A 368 35.82 5.94 8.19
C ASP A 368 36.28 4.54 7.76
N LYS A 369 35.47 3.77 7.02
CA LYS A 369 35.75 2.38 6.64
C LYS A 369 36.07 2.21 5.15
N LYS A 370 36.90 1.20 4.81
CA LYS A 370 37.03 0.71 3.43
C LYS A 370 35.70 0.09 2.99
N TYR A 371 35.08 0.65 1.95
CA TYR A 371 33.77 0.24 1.41
C TYR A 371 33.66 -1.26 1.20
N THR A 372 32.62 -1.88 1.76
CA THR A 372 32.48 -3.34 1.76
C THR A 372 31.43 -3.86 0.79
N THR A 373 30.49 -3.02 0.33
CA THR A 373 29.38 -3.45 -0.53
C THR A 373 29.14 -2.52 -1.72
N TYR A 374 28.39 -2.98 -2.72
CA TYR A 374 27.93 -2.15 -3.84
C TYR A 374 27.01 -1.01 -3.38
N GLU A 375 26.11 -1.30 -2.42
CA GLU A 375 25.21 -0.31 -1.81
C GLU A 375 26.01 0.83 -1.15
N ASP A 376 27.01 0.49 -0.32
CA ASP A 376 27.83 1.50 0.37
C ASP A 376 28.54 2.44 -0.61
N LYS A 377 29.05 1.90 -1.72
CA LYS A 377 29.71 2.70 -2.78
C LYS A 377 28.73 3.65 -3.46
N THR A 378 27.54 3.13 -3.80
CA THR A 378 26.49 3.91 -4.47
C THR A 378 26.00 5.07 -3.59
N ILE A 379 25.80 4.80 -2.29
CA ILE A 379 25.36 5.81 -1.32
C ILE A 379 26.44 6.88 -1.12
N LEU A 380 27.70 6.47 -0.95
CA LEU A 380 28.80 7.41 -0.80
C LEU A 380 28.95 8.31 -2.03
N GLU A 381 28.85 7.76 -3.25
CA GLU A 381 28.94 8.54 -4.48
C GLU A 381 27.85 9.63 -4.53
N ALA A 382 26.61 9.28 -4.16
CA ALA A 382 25.51 10.25 -4.08
C ALA A 382 25.82 11.37 -3.06
N ILE A 383 26.29 11.03 -1.85
CA ILE A 383 26.68 12.01 -0.83
C ILE A 383 27.84 12.90 -1.32
N GLY A 384 28.82 12.30 -1.99
CA GLY A 384 29.98 13.03 -2.53
C GLY A 384 29.59 14.02 -3.63
N ASN A 385 28.56 13.71 -4.42
CA ASN A 385 28.05 14.62 -5.45
C ASN A 385 27.19 15.75 -4.88
N MET A 386 26.51 15.55 -3.75
CA MET A 386 25.79 16.60 -3.04
C MET A 386 26.72 17.67 -2.45
N ASN A 387 27.94 17.28 -2.04
CA ASN A 387 28.91 18.18 -1.41
C ASN A 387 29.82 18.94 -2.40
N LYS A 388 29.65 18.73 -3.71
CA LYS A 388 30.36 19.45 -4.78
C LYS A 388 29.50 20.59 -5.28
#